data_AF-A0A8B3RR70-F1
#
_entry.id   AF-A0A8B3RR70-F1
#
_cell.length_a   1.000
_cell.length_b   1.000
_cell.length_c   1.000
_cell.angle_alpha   90.00
_cell.angle_beta   90.00
_cell.angle_gamma   90.00
#
_symmetry.space_group_name_H-M   'P 1'
#
loop_
_entity.id
_entity.type
_entity.pdbx_description
1 polymer ?
#
loop_
_entity_poly.entity_id
_entity_poly.type
_entity_poly.pdbx_seq_one_letter_code
_entity_poly.pdbx_strand_id
1 'polypeptide(L)'
;MEGVNLTTQFVNKRAIDTEELFQIINNSEGIYESTLIKLLQCNRISLEARLKTLEKNKMISKQKIKKHFFYTNTFDFKNMNPLDRQTNVVQKLVTYGIFTENIHIVTNCDHQKELHLSCYSSGRDTFQTNEHLKLQANKLVNQLPPQSEEYNFFVECIKNVLTKFPIRVSCLSNKLDINYHTQSLDMIDISVVPTLEYLPLIEQKLDSFSYRNLEKNSQYIRDDILVYVENLDKLIFYEMKQNRQYDVHVIHSLMDFYYYVAKFSKSKTSLYFTSNKQEFNYAHRLYTRSQQNKEKFNTVQLQKEKRKAQS
;
A
#
# COMPACT_ATOMS: atom_id res chain seq x y z
N MET A 1 24.15 -13.10 29.93
CA MET A 1 24.52 -13.25 28.51
C MET A 1 23.48 -12.50 27.70
N GLU A 2 23.87 -11.31 27.26
CA GLU A 2 23.02 -10.34 26.57
C GLU A 2 22.65 -10.89 25.19
N GLY A 3 21.36 -11.19 25.02
CA GLY A 3 20.78 -11.58 23.75
C GLY A 3 20.70 -10.37 22.84
N VAL A 4 21.43 -10.45 21.74
CA VAL A 4 21.46 -9.48 20.64
C VAL A 4 20.04 -9.05 20.27
N ASN A 5 19.73 -7.78 20.52
CA ASN A 5 18.51 -7.13 20.11
C ASN A 5 18.54 -6.94 18.58
N LEU A 6 18.04 -7.93 17.83
CA LEU A 6 17.84 -7.89 16.38
C LEU A 6 16.62 -7.02 16.02
N THR A 7 16.57 -5.78 16.50
CA THR A 7 15.68 -4.75 15.94
C THR A 7 16.34 -4.11 14.72
N THR A 8 16.54 -4.90 13.67
CA THR A 8 16.68 -4.38 12.31
C THR A 8 15.42 -4.75 11.57
N GLN A 9 14.50 -3.79 11.46
CA GLN A 9 13.30 -3.89 10.62
C GLN A 9 13.67 -4.52 9.28
N PHE A 10 13.01 -5.63 8.93
CA PHE A 10 12.97 -6.13 7.57
C PHE A 10 12.32 -5.06 6.69
N VAL A 11 13.11 -4.13 6.16
CA VAL A 11 12.64 -3.27 5.07
C VAL A 11 12.64 -4.16 3.84
N ASN A 12 11.48 -4.72 3.49
CA ASN A 12 11.32 -5.56 2.31
C ASN A 12 11.68 -4.76 1.07
N LYS A 13 12.94 -4.83 0.63
CA LYS A 13 13.40 -4.08 -0.52
C LYS A 13 12.91 -4.79 -1.77
N ARG A 14 12.00 -4.20 -2.54
CA ARG A 14 11.50 -4.72 -3.82
C ARG A 14 12.50 -4.38 -4.93
N ALA A 15 12.73 -5.32 -5.85
CA ALA A 15 13.53 -5.04 -7.04
C ALA A 15 12.79 -4.05 -7.96
N ILE A 16 13.54 -3.23 -8.69
CA ILE A 16 12.97 -2.21 -9.56
C ILE A 16 12.65 -2.81 -10.93
N ASP A 17 11.38 -2.74 -11.32
CA ASP A 17 10.98 -2.84 -12.72
C ASP A 17 11.22 -1.49 -13.40
N THR A 18 11.94 -1.51 -14.53
CA THR A 18 12.36 -0.27 -15.20
C THR A 18 11.20 0.38 -15.95
N GLU A 19 10.27 -0.42 -16.48
CA GLU A 19 9.09 0.10 -17.18
C GLU A 19 8.13 0.76 -16.17
N GLU A 20 7.87 0.09 -15.06
CA GLU A 20 7.07 0.66 -13.96
C GLU A 20 7.69 1.96 -13.42
N LEU A 21 9.01 1.99 -13.18
CA LEU A 21 9.72 3.20 -12.74
C LEU A 21 9.51 4.35 -13.74
N PHE A 22 9.65 4.07 -15.04
CA PHE A 22 9.48 5.06 -16.09
C PHE A 22 8.05 5.60 -16.12
N GLN A 23 7.04 4.72 -16.08
CA GLN A 23 5.63 5.11 -16.06
C GLN A 23 5.26 5.95 -14.83
N ILE A 24 5.75 5.58 -13.64
CA ILE A 24 5.56 6.36 -12.42
C ILE A 24 6.11 7.79 -12.60
N ILE A 25 7.34 7.93 -13.10
CA ILE A 25 7.94 9.26 -13.30
C ILE A 25 7.12 10.06 -14.32
N ASN A 26 6.77 9.45 -15.45
CA ASN A 26 6.05 10.12 -16.52
C ASN A 26 4.65 10.59 -16.09
N ASN A 27 3.94 9.80 -15.28
CA ASN A 27 2.58 10.12 -14.86
C ASN A 27 2.52 11.03 -13.62
N SER A 28 3.64 11.15 -12.88
CA SER A 28 3.71 11.94 -11.65
C SER A 28 3.72 13.45 -11.86
N GLU A 29 4.12 13.92 -13.06
CA GLU A 29 4.40 15.34 -13.33
C GLU A 29 5.41 15.97 -12.37
N GLY A 30 6.30 15.18 -11.78
CA GLY A 30 7.23 15.65 -10.76
C GLY A 30 7.23 14.74 -9.54
N ILE A 31 8.32 14.01 -9.35
CA ILE A 31 8.47 13.14 -8.18
C ILE A 31 9.83 13.27 -7.52
N TYR A 32 9.84 13.28 -6.18
CA TYR A 32 11.09 13.27 -5.43
C TYR A 32 11.76 11.89 -5.53
N GLU A 33 13.09 11.88 -5.55
CA GLU A 33 13.85 10.64 -5.42
C GLU A 33 13.47 9.86 -4.15
N SER A 34 13.25 10.57 -3.03
CA SER A 34 12.79 9.97 -1.77
C SER A 34 11.41 9.34 -1.87
N THR A 35 10.50 9.95 -2.62
CA THR A 35 9.15 9.42 -2.86
C THR A 35 9.24 8.14 -3.68
N LEU A 36 10.09 8.08 -4.71
CA LEU A 36 10.34 6.85 -5.47
C LEU A 36 10.88 5.72 -4.59
N ILE A 37 11.79 6.03 -3.65
CA ILE A 37 12.32 5.03 -2.70
C ILE A 37 11.20 4.44 -1.85
N LYS A 38 10.32 5.28 -1.29
CA LYS A 38 9.17 4.84 -0.47
C LYS A 38 8.14 4.09 -1.31
N LEU A 39 7.78 4.60 -2.47
CA LEU A 39 6.76 4.01 -3.35
C LEU A 39 7.19 2.64 -3.86
N LEU A 40 8.38 2.55 -4.45
CA LEU A 40 8.91 1.30 -5.01
C LEU A 40 9.50 0.37 -3.94
N GLN A 41 9.60 0.84 -2.69
CA GLN A 41 10.20 0.11 -1.58
C GLN A 41 11.60 -0.40 -1.93
N CYS A 42 12.39 0.40 -2.63
CA CYS A 42 13.61 -0.07 -3.28
C CYS A 42 14.88 0.40 -2.55
N ASN A 43 16.03 -0.14 -2.94
CA ASN A 43 17.32 0.38 -2.46
C ASN A 43 17.70 1.66 -3.21
N ARG A 44 18.10 2.70 -2.48
CA ARG A 44 18.57 3.97 -3.06
C ARG A 44 19.66 3.80 -4.13
N ILE A 45 20.68 2.98 -3.90
CA ILE A 45 21.77 2.76 -4.85
C ILE A 45 21.24 2.14 -6.15
N SER A 46 20.35 1.15 -6.03
CA SER A 46 19.71 0.52 -7.18
C SER A 46 18.85 1.51 -7.96
N LEU A 47 18.11 2.38 -7.26
CA LEU A 47 17.30 3.42 -7.86
C LEU A 47 18.17 4.44 -8.61
N GLU A 48 19.20 4.99 -7.96
CA GLU A 48 20.12 5.96 -8.57
C GLU A 48 20.76 5.41 -9.85
N ALA A 49 21.14 4.12 -9.86
CA ALA A 49 21.69 3.48 -11.06
C ALA A 49 20.68 3.43 -12.21
N ARG A 50 19.42 3.09 -11.93
CA ARG A 50 18.35 3.06 -12.95
C ARG A 50 17.98 4.44 -13.45
N LEU A 51 17.88 5.42 -12.55
CA LEU A 51 17.61 6.80 -12.91
C LEU A 51 18.70 7.37 -13.82
N LYS A 52 19.98 7.10 -13.54
CA LYS A 52 21.10 7.49 -14.42
C LYS A 52 21.00 6.87 -15.81
N THR A 53 20.56 5.61 -15.91
CA THR A 53 20.35 4.96 -17.21
C THR A 53 19.21 5.64 -18.00
N LEU A 54 18.08 5.90 -17.35
CA LEU A 54 16.93 6.57 -17.97
C LEU A 54 17.29 8.00 -18.41
N GLU A 55 18.03 8.75 -17.59
CA GLU A 55 18.53 10.09 -17.90
C GLU A 55 19.51 10.08 -19.07
N LYS A 56 20.49 9.17 -19.09
CA LYS A 56 21.45 9.01 -20.20
C LYS A 56 20.72 8.74 -21.53
N ASN A 57 19.63 7.97 -21.47
CA ASN A 57 18.80 7.65 -22.62
C ASN A 57 17.77 8.75 -22.95
N LYS A 58 17.81 9.89 -22.26
CA LYS A 58 16.90 11.04 -22.44
C LYS A 58 15.42 10.69 -22.25
N MET A 59 15.11 9.68 -21.45
CA MET A 59 13.73 9.26 -21.16
C MET A 59 13.11 10.09 -20.02
N ILE A 60 13.95 10.60 -19.11
CA ILE A 60 13.54 11.43 -17.98
C ILE A 60 14.54 12.59 -17.82
N SER A 61 14.10 13.67 -17.19
CA SER A 61 14.98 14.78 -16.81
C SER A 61 15.14 14.87 -15.29
N LYS A 62 16.38 15.08 -14.83
CA LYS A 62 16.69 15.36 -13.43
C LYS A 62 16.73 16.87 -13.20
N GLN A 63 16.03 17.34 -12.18
CA GLN A 63 16.10 18.73 -11.72
C GLN A 63 16.51 18.79 -10.25
N LYS A 64 17.18 19.87 -9.87
CA LYS A 64 17.55 20.15 -8.47
C LYS A 64 16.91 21.46 -8.04
N ILE A 65 16.07 21.39 -7.02
CA ILE A 65 15.41 22.56 -6.43
C ILE A 65 15.73 22.58 -4.94
N LYS A 66 16.41 23.64 -4.49
CA LYS A 66 17.00 23.73 -3.15
C LYS A 66 17.89 22.50 -2.87
N LYS A 67 17.54 21.69 -1.87
CA LYS A 67 18.30 20.51 -1.43
C LYS A 67 17.76 19.19 -2.00
N HIS A 68 16.72 19.22 -2.83
CA HIS A 68 16.02 18.01 -3.29
C HIS A 68 16.24 17.75 -4.78
N PHE A 69 16.23 16.47 -5.15
CA PHE A 69 16.30 16.00 -6.53
C PHE A 69 14.95 15.47 -6.98
N PHE A 70 14.62 15.81 -8.22
CA PHE A 70 13.32 15.61 -8.84
C PHE A 70 13.49 14.98 -10.21
N TYR A 71 12.55 14.14 -10.59
CA TYR A 71 12.52 13.48 -11.89
C TYR A 71 11.18 13.73 -12.56
N THR A 72 11.20 14.21 -13.81
CA THR A 72 9.98 14.37 -14.62
C THR A 72 10.29 14.64 -16.10
N ASN A 73 9.24 14.56 -16.92
CA ASN A 73 9.17 15.13 -18.26
C ASN A 73 8.37 16.45 -18.30
N THR A 74 7.42 16.65 -17.37
CA THR A 74 6.55 17.83 -17.21
C THR A 74 6.48 18.21 -15.74
N PHE A 75 6.69 19.47 -15.36
CA PHE A 75 6.89 19.83 -13.95
C PHE A 75 5.65 20.51 -13.32
N ASP A 76 5.05 19.89 -12.31
CA ASP A 76 3.98 20.39 -11.45
C ASP A 76 4.28 20.15 -9.95
N PHE A 77 4.32 21.22 -9.17
CA PHE A 77 4.55 21.15 -7.72
C PHE A 77 3.32 20.70 -6.93
N LYS A 78 2.11 20.89 -7.46
CA LYS A 78 0.86 20.73 -6.69
C LYS A 78 0.69 19.29 -6.19
N ASN A 79 1.03 18.32 -7.02
CA ASN A 79 0.82 16.91 -6.73
C ASN A 79 1.98 16.22 -5.99
N MET A 80 3.14 16.89 -5.87
CA MET A 80 4.34 16.30 -5.28
C MET A 80 4.19 15.89 -3.81
N ASN A 81 3.69 16.81 -2.97
CA ASN A 81 3.51 16.56 -1.54
C ASN A 81 2.35 15.59 -1.26
N PRO A 82 1.17 15.72 -1.91
CA PRO A 82 0.12 14.70 -1.83
C PRO A 82 0.61 13.30 -2.20
N LEU A 83 1.36 13.16 -3.31
CA LEU A 83 1.93 11.86 -3.70
C LEU A 83 2.91 11.32 -2.65
N ASP A 84 3.80 12.17 -2.10
CA ASP A 84 4.74 11.73 -1.06
C ASP A 84 4.00 11.18 0.17
N ARG A 85 2.90 11.80 0.57
CA ARG A 85 2.05 11.33 1.67
C ARG A 85 1.37 9.99 1.36
N GLN A 86 0.88 9.81 0.13
CA GLN A 86 0.28 8.53 -0.31
C GLN A 86 1.27 7.37 -0.20
N THR A 87 2.57 7.60 -0.40
CA THR A 87 3.57 6.53 -0.26
C THR A 87 3.74 5.98 1.16
N ASN A 88 3.31 6.72 2.19
CA ASN A 88 3.32 6.22 3.57
C ASN A 88 2.36 5.04 3.74
N VAL A 89 1.25 5.01 2.98
CA VAL A 89 0.33 3.86 2.94
C VAL A 89 1.04 2.62 2.41
N VAL A 90 1.81 2.76 1.33
CA VAL A 90 2.56 1.64 0.75
C VAL A 90 3.57 1.07 1.75
N GLN A 91 4.25 1.94 2.50
CA GLN A 91 5.14 1.51 3.59
C GLN A 91 4.35 0.78 4.69
N LYS A 92 3.20 1.33 5.11
CA LYS A 92 2.37 0.75 6.16
C LYS A 92 1.82 -0.62 5.79
N LEU A 93 1.32 -0.79 4.58
CA LEU A 93 0.79 -2.06 4.06
C LEU A 93 1.83 -3.18 4.17
N VAL A 94 3.10 -2.91 3.85
CA VAL A 94 4.15 -3.92 3.96
C VAL A 94 4.45 -4.32 5.40
N THR A 95 4.25 -3.43 6.38
CA THR A 95 4.36 -3.81 7.80
C THR A 95 3.29 -4.82 8.22
N TYR A 96 2.16 -4.87 7.50
CA TYR A 96 1.12 -5.87 7.69
C TYR A 96 1.34 -7.14 6.84
N GLY A 97 2.40 -7.22 6.04
CA GLY A 97 2.59 -8.33 5.10
C GLY A 97 1.71 -8.22 3.84
N ILE A 98 1.24 -7.02 3.52
CA ILE A 98 0.57 -6.71 2.25
C ILE A 98 1.62 -6.09 1.31
N PHE A 99 1.92 -6.79 0.24
CA PHE A 99 2.95 -6.42 -0.73
C PHE A 99 2.34 -5.83 -1.99
N THR A 100 3.17 -5.14 -2.77
CA THR A 100 2.75 -4.52 -4.03
C THR A 100 3.38 -5.22 -5.22
N GLU A 101 2.53 -5.77 -6.08
CA GLU A 101 2.93 -6.38 -7.35
C GLU A 101 3.25 -5.29 -8.37
N ASN A 102 2.30 -4.36 -8.60
CA ASN A 102 2.41 -3.26 -9.56
C ASN A 102 1.87 -1.95 -8.98
N ILE A 103 2.42 -0.83 -9.44
CA ILE A 103 2.07 0.53 -9.03
C ILE A 103 1.82 1.38 -10.27
N HIS A 104 0.68 2.07 -10.29
CA HIS A 104 0.35 3.08 -11.29
C HIS A 104 -0.01 4.40 -10.63
N ILE A 105 0.32 5.50 -11.29
CA ILE A 105 -0.17 6.83 -10.94
C ILE A 105 -1.25 7.21 -11.96
N VAL A 106 -2.42 7.56 -11.46
CA VAL A 106 -3.58 7.98 -12.24
C VAL A 106 -3.94 9.41 -11.87
N THR A 107 -4.42 10.18 -12.85
CA THR A 107 -4.96 11.52 -12.61
C THR A 107 -6.47 11.43 -12.58
N ASN A 108 -7.09 11.84 -11.46
CA ASN A 108 -8.55 11.81 -11.33
C ASN A 108 -9.20 13.00 -12.06
N CYS A 109 -10.53 13.07 -12.02
CA CYS A 109 -11.31 14.13 -12.66
C CYS A 109 -11.00 15.53 -12.12
N ASP A 110 -10.50 15.63 -10.89
CA ASP A 110 -10.14 16.89 -10.23
C ASP A 110 -8.66 17.27 -10.45
N HIS A 111 -8.00 16.60 -11.40
CA HIS A 111 -6.57 16.76 -11.71
C HIS A 111 -5.62 16.45 -10.54
N GLN A 112 -6.07 15.64 -9.58
CA GLN A 112 -5.25 15.15 -8.49
C GLN A 112 -4.63 13.80 -8.86
N LYS A 113 -3.41 13.55 -8.38
CA LYS A 113 -2.74 12.26 -8.58
C LYS A 113 -3.12 11.27 -7.49
N GLU A 114 -3.48 10.05 -7.90
CA GLU A 114 -3.85 8.92 -7.05
C GLU A 114 -2.95 7.72 -7.34
N LEU A 115 -2.62 6.94 -6.32
CA LEU A 115 -1.92 5.67 -6.49
C LEU A 115 -2.92 4.54 -6.72
N HIS A 116 -2.72 3.78 -7.79
CA HIS A 116 -3.43 2.54 -8.07
C HIS A 116 -2.45 1.39 -7.86
N LEU A 117 -2.72 0.56 -6.86
CA LEU A 117 -1.83 -0.51 -6.42
C LEU A 117 -2.48 -1.86 -6.73
N SER A 118 -1.73 -2.76 -7.37
CA SER A 118 -2.04 -4.19 -7.36
C SER A 118 -1.35 -4.82 -6.17
N CYS A 119 -2.11 -5.13 -5.12
CA CYS A 119 -1.61 -5.66 -3.87
C CYS A 119 -1.86 -7.16 -3.74
N TYR A 120 -1.04 -7.80 -2.90
CA TYR A 120 -1.22 -9.20 -2.54
C TYR A 120 -0.67 -9.53 -1.15
N SER A 121 -1.18 -10.61 -0.58
CA SER A 121 -0.73 -11.19 0.67
C SER A 121 -0.92 -12.71 0.67
N SER A 122 -0.23 -13.42 1.58
CA SER A 122 -0.44 -14.84 1.84
C SER A 122 -1.09 -15.00 3.20
N GLY A 123 -2.39 -15.29 3.23
CA GLY A 123 -3.07 -15.59 4.49
C GLY A 123 -2.58 -16.90 5.08
N ARG A 124 -2.41 -17.93 4.25
CA ARG A 124 -2.00 -19.26 4.71
C ARG A 124 -0.63 -19.25 5.36
N ASP A 125 0.37 -18.68 4.70
CA ASP A 125 1.73 -18.67 5.25
C ASP A 125 1.77 -17.81 6.52
N THR A 126 1.08 -16.66 6.52
CA THR A 126 1.00 -15.79 7.69
C THR A 126 0.33 -16.47 8.88
N PHE A 127 -0.79 -17.17 8.65
CA PHE A 127 -1.53 -17.88 9.68
C PHE A 127 -0.77 -19.10 10.23
N GLN A 128 -0.04 -19.82 9.38
CA GLN A 128 0.72 -21.01 9.78
C GLN A 128 2.01 -20.68 10.53
N THR A 129 2.65 -19.55 10.21
CA THR A 129 3.99 -19.23 10.74
C THR A 129 3.98 -18.25 11.90
N ASN A 130 2.85 -17.56 12.17
CA ASN A 130 2.75 -16.55 13.22
C ASN A 130 1.61 -16.86 14.19
N GLU A 131 1.96 -17.43 15.35
CA GLU A 131 0.98 -17.82 16.39
C GLU A 131 0.19 -16.63 16.96
N HIS A 132 0.79 -15.43 17.04
CA HIS A 132 0.05 -14.24 17.48
C HIS A 132 -1.08 -13.90 16.49
N LEU A 133 -0.77 -13.90 15.19
CA LEU A 133 -1.76 -13.63 14.14
C LEU A 133 -2.82 -14.72 14.06
N LYS A 134 -2.46 -15.98 14.30
CA LYS A 134 -3.40 -17.10 14.40
C LYS A 134 -4.38 -16.92 15.57
N LEU A 135 -3.89 -16.56 16.75
CA LEU A 135 -4.75 -16.25 17.90
C LEU A 135 -5.67 -15.07 17.62
N GLN A 136 -5.16 -14.02 16.97
CA GLN A 136 -5.96 -12.86 16.55
C GLN A 136 -7.05 -13.27 15.54
N ALA A 137 -6.70 -14.04 14.52
CA ALA A 137 -7.65 -14.55 13.53
C ALA A 137 -8.76 -15.39 14.19
N ASN A 138 -8.41 -16.27 15.14
CA ASN A 138 -9.39 -17.05 15.90
C ASN A 138 -10.33 -16.17 16.73
N LYS A 139 -9.84 -15.05 17.28
CA LYS A 139 -10.71 -14.09 17.98
C LYS A 139 -11.67 -13.40 17.01
N LEU A 140 -11.17 -12.96 15.86
CA LEU A 140 -11.94 -12.23 14.85
C LEU A 140 -12.99 -13.10 14.17
N VAL A 141 -12.66 -14.35 13.83
CA VAL A 141 -13.62 -15.28 13.21
C VAL A 141 -14.80 -15.59 14.13
N ASN A 142 -14.58 -15.65 15.45
CA ASN A 142 -15.64 -15.86 16.44
C ASN A 142 -16.58 -14.66 16.61
N GLN A 143 -16.22 -13.49 16.05
CA GLN A 143 -17.09 -12.31 16.00
C GLN A 143 -17.98 -12.30 14.75
N LEU A 144 -17.76 -13.23 13.81
CA LEU A 144 -18.57 -13.38 12.60
C LEU A 144 -19.63 -14.47 12.84
N PRO A 145 -20.88 -14.27 12.39
CA PRO A 145 -21.89 -15.33 12.50
C PRO A 145 -21.43 -16.59 11.75
N PRO A 146 -21.45 -17.78 12.38
CA PRO A 146 -20.97 -19.00 11.76
C PRO A 146 -21.66 -19.26 10.41
N GLN A 147 -20.86 -19.61 9.39
CA GLN A 147 -21.31 -19.91 8.03
C GLN A 147 -21.94 -18.73 7.26
N SER A 148 -21.88 -17.50 7.78
CA SER A 148 -22.27 -16.31 7.01
C SER A 148 -21.34 -16.07 5.82
N GLU A 149 -21.76 -15.19 4.91
CA GLU A 149 -20.92 -14.79 3.78
C GLU A 149 -19.60 -14.19 4.26
N GLU A 150 -19.65 -13.33 5.28
CA GLU A 150 -18.49 -12.69 5.91
C GLU A 150 -17.56 -13.72 6.55
N TYR A 151 -18.12 -14.69 7.28
CA TYR A 151 -17.36 -15.80 7.88
C TYR A 151 -16.61 -16.58 6.81
N ASN A 152 -17.32 -17.01 5.76
CA ASN A 152 -16.73 -17.80 4.68
C ASN A 152 -15.64 -17.01 3.95
N PHE A 153 -15.88 -15.73 3.69
CA PHE A 153 -14.90 -14.84 3.06
C PHE A 153 -13.62 -14.68 3.89
N PHE A 154 -13.76 -14.44 5.20
CA PHE A 154 -12.62 -14.32 6.10
C PHE A 154 -11.78 -15.61 6.12
N VAL A 155 -12.45 -16.77 6.11
CA VAL A 155 -11.78 -18.08 6.02
C VAL A 155 -11.07 -18.26 4.68
N GLU A 156 -11.64 -17.80 3.56
CA GLU A 156 -10.96 -17.80 2.25
C GLU A 156 -9.67 -16.97 2.30
N CYS A 157 -9.70 -15.78 2.90
CA CYS A 157 -8.50 -14.95 3.08
C CYS A 157 -7.40 -15.69 3.84
N ILE A 158 -7.76 -16.46 4.88
CA ILE A 158 -6.79 -17.15 5.74
C ILE A 158 -6.24 -18.42 5.10
N LYS A 159 -7.06 -19.22 4.42
CA LYS A 159 -6.64 -20.55 3.94
C LYS A 159 -5.86 -20.53 2.63
N ASN A 160 -5.98 -19.45 1.84
CA ASN A 160 -5.33 -19.36 0.53
C ASN A 160 -3.88 -18.88 0.65
N VAL A 161 -3.04 -19.38 -0.27
CA VAL A 161 -1.61 -19.01 -0.38
C VAL A 161 -1.45 -17.62 -1.01
N LEU A 162 -2.43 -17.19 -1.81
CA LEU A 162 -2.43 -15.89 -2.45
C LEU A 162 -3.83 -15.29 -2.39
N THR A 163 -3.89 -14.07 -1.89
CA THR A 163 -5.02 -13.15 -2.03
C THR A 163 -4.52 -11.91 -2.75
N LYS A 164 -5.06 -11.61 -3.93
CA LYS A 164 -4.77 -10.39 -4.69
C LYS A 164 -5.93 -9.41 -4.59
N PHE A 165 -5.63 -8.13 -4.51
CA PHE A 165 -6.62 -7.06 -4.45
C PHE A 165 -6.06 -5.74 -4.96
N PRO A 166 -6.89 -4.95 -5.66
CA PRO A 166 -6.54 -3.58 -6.01
C PRO A 166 -6.83 -2.61 -4.85
N ILE A 167 -5.91 -1.67 -4.63
CA ILE A 167 -6.06 -0.55 -3.71
C ILE A 167 -5.92 0.75 -4.47
N ARG A 168 -6.82 1.69 -4.21
CA ARG A 168 -6.66 3.10 -4.59
C ARG A 168 -6.28 3.91 -3.38
N VAL A 169 -5.20 4.68 -3.48
CA VAL A 169 -4.77 5.62 -2.44
C VAL A 169 -4.95 7.04 -2.97
N SER A 170 -5.60 7.86 -2.16
CA SER A 170 -5.83 9.28 -2.42
C SER A 170 -5.32 10.11 -1.23
N CYS A 171 -5.22 11.43 -1.36
CA CYS A 171 -4.77 12.29 -0.28
C CYS A 171 -5.71 13.49 -0.09
N LEU A 172 -6.30 13.58 1.10
CA LEU A 172 -7.10 14.71 1.51
C LEU A 172 -6.21 15.68 2.31
N SER A 173 -5.59 16.62 1.58
CA SER A 173 -4.60 17.55 2.14
C SER A 173 -5.16 18.94 2.51
N ASN A 174 -6.38 19.25 2.10
CA ASN A 174 -7.04 20.53 2.37
C ASN A 174 -8.41 20.31 3.04
N LYS A 175 -8.57 20.78 4.28
CA LYS A 175 -9.84 20.70 5.02
C LYS A 175 -10.94 21.58 4.45
N LEU A 176 -10.57 22.67 3.78
CA LEU A 176 -11.51 23.71 3.33
C LEU A 176 -12.26 23.33 2.06
N ASP A 177 -11.83 22.26 1.38
CA ASP A 177 -12.35 21.86 0.08
C ASP A 177 -12.45 20.33 -0.03
N ILE A 178 -13.23 19.73 0.90
CA ILE A 178 -13.49 18.29 0.84
C ILE A 178 -14.54 18.06 -0.25
N ASN A 179 -14.15 18.11 -1.53
CA ASN A 179 -14.95 17.58 -2.64
C ASN A 179 -14.64 16.09 -2.89
N TYR A 180 -13.86 15.48 -2.00
CA TYR A 180 -13.51 14.07 -2.08
C TYR A 180 -14.75 13.17 -1.95
N HIS A 181 -14.83 12.22 -2.87
CA HIS A 181 -15.86 11.20 -2.94
C HIS A 181 -15.27 9.90 -3.51
N THR A 182 -15.89 8.78 -3.17
CA THR A 182 -15.48 7.45 -3.63
C THR A 182 -16.19 7.08 -4.93
N GLN A 183 -15.46 6.60 -5.95
CA GLN A 183 -16.00 6.50 -7.31
C GLN A 183 -16.28 5.08 -7.83
N SER A 184 -15.58 4.05 -7.33
CA SER A 184 -15.65 2.68 -7.89
C SER A 184 -15.69 1.60 -6.80
N LEU A 185 -16.52 0.58 -6.99
CA LEU A 185 -16.57 -0.63 -6.13
C LEU A 185 -15.49 -1.66 -6.48
N ASP A 186 -14.63 -1.38 -7.45
CA ASP A 186 -13.66 -2.34 -7.96
C ASP A 186 -12.36 -2.31 -7.15
N MET A 187 -12.21 -1.38 -6.21
CA MET A 187 -10.98 -1.17 -5.45
C MET A 187 -11.26 -0.86 -3.98
N ILE A 188 -10.35 -1.26 -3.11
CA ILE A 188 -10.35 -0.81 -1.71
C ILE A 188 -9.81 0.62 -1.70
N ASP A 189 -10.59 1.55 -1.16
CA ASP A 189 -10.25 2.97 -1.09
C ASP A 189 -9.53 3.30 0.22
N ILE A 190 -8.35 3.93 0.11
CA ILE A 190 -7.61 4.49 1.23
C ILE A 190 -7.44 6.01 1.03
N SER A 191 -7.92 6.82 1.98
CA SER A 191 -7.67 8.26 2.01
C SER A 191 -6.60 8.60 3.03
N VAL A 192 -5.54 9.29 2.59
CA VAL A 192 -4.49 9.80 3.47
C VAL A 192 -4.88 11.17 4.01
N VAL A 193 -4.87 11.30 5.34
CA VAL A 193 -5.09 12.57 6.03
C VAL A 193 -3.87 12.94 6.88
N PRO A 194 -3.53 14.24 6.98
CA PRO A 194 -2.42 14.70 7.82
C PRO A 194 -2.60 14.40 9.31
N THR A 195 -3.81 14.61 9.85
CA THR A 195 -4.09 14.56 11.29
C THR A 195 -5.48 14.01 11.59
N LEU A 196 -5.73 13.63 12.85
CA LEU A 196 -7.04 13.18 13.34
C LEU A 196 -8.17 14.21 13.17
N GLU A 197 -7.83 15.49 13.04
CA GLU A 197 -8.83 16.57 12.88
C GLU A 197 -9.62 16.45 11.56
N TYR A 198 -9.18 15.61 10.64
CA TYR A 198 -9.90 15.30 9.41
C TYR A 198 -11.00 14.24 9.61
N LEU A 199 -10.95 13.44 10.68
CA LEU A 199 -11.91 12.34 10.88
C LEU A 199 -13.36 12.82 11.00
N PRO A 200 -13.68 13.86 11.80
CA PRO A 200 -15.06 14.35 11.88
C PRO A 200 -15.59 14.86 10.54
N LEU A 201 -14.71 15.39 9.69
CA LEU A 201 -15.09 15.89 8.36
C LEU A 201 -15.39 14.76 7.37
N ILE A 202 -14.63 13.65 7.47
CA ILE A 202 -14.88 12.44 6.70
C ILE A 202 -16.20 11.81 7.18
N GLU A 203 -16.37 11.68 8.50
CA GLU A 203 -17.57 11.08 9.12
C GLU A 203 -18.87 11.76 8.67
N GLN A 204 -18.89 13.09 8.59
CA GLN A 204 -20.05 13.85 8.08
C GLN A 204 -20.45 13.53 6.64
N LYS A 205 -19.52 12.99 5.85
CA LYS A 205 -19.73 12.61 4.44
C LYS A 205 -19.86 11.11 4.24
N LEU A 206 -19.80 10.29 5.31
CA LEU A 206 -19.97 8.85 5.18
C LEU A 206 -21.42 8.54 4.81
N ASP A 207 -21.59 7.73 3.77
CA ASP A 207 -22.88 7.13 3.43
C ASP A 207 -22.68 5.75 2.79
N SER A 208 -23.73 4.93 2.83
CA SER A 208 -23.68 3.59 2.26
C SER A 208 -23.78 3.62 0.74
N PHE A 209 -23.14 2.66 0.07
CA PHE A 209 -23.21 2.54 -1.39
C PHE A 209 -24.64 2.33 -1.91
N SER A 210 -25.11 3.21 -2.81
CA SER A 210 -26.42 3.07 -3.44
C SER A 210 -26.31 2.36 -4.79
N TYR A 211 -26.75 1.10 -4.86
CA TYR A 211 -26.87 0.35 -6.12
C TYR A 211 -28.00 0.83 -7.03
N ARG A 212 -28.99 1.56 -6.49
CA ARG A 212 -30.19 2.01 -7.23
C ARG A 212 -30.00 3.36 -7.90
N ASN A 213 -29.15 4.20 -7.34
CA ASN A 213 -28.88 5.54 -7.85
C ASN A 213 -27.36 5.77 -7.84
N LEU A 214 -26.73 5.45 -8.97
CA LEU A 214 -25.28 5.55 -9.14
C LEU A 214 -24.80 7.01 -9.14
N GLU A 215 -25.62 7.97 -9.58
CA GLU A 215 -25.27 9.39 -9.58
C GLU A 215 -25.07 9.92 -8.16
N LYS A 216 -25.87 9.47 -7.19
CA LYS A 216 -25.69 9.82 -5.77
C LYS A 216 -24.33 9.39 -5.22
N ASN A 217 -23.74 8.33 -5.77
CA ASN A 217 -22.46 7.79 -5.30
C ASN A 217 -21.27 8.73 -5.56
N SER A 218 -21.46 9.76 -6.38
CA SER A 218 -20.47 10.81 -6.63
C SER A 218 -20.43 11.92 -5.56
N GLN A 219 -21.33 11.90 -4.57
CA GLN A 219 -21.50 13.03 -3.64
C GLN A 219 -21.06 12.75 -2.20
N TYR A 220 -20.69 11.51 -1.90
CA TYR A 220 -20.34 11.08 -0.54
C TYR A 220 -19.10 10.19 -0.53
N ILE A 221 -18.60 9.93 0.67
CA ILE A 221 -17.49 9.01 0.92
C ILE A 221 -18.12 7.70 1.38
N ARG A 222 -17.85 6.57 0.71
CA ARG A 222 -18.41 5.29 1.17
C ARG A 222 -18.01 5.00 2.62
N ASP A 223 -18.97 4.50 3.38
CA ASP A 223 -18.81 4.08 4.79
C ASP A 223 -17.74 2.99 4.99
N ASP A 224 -17.39 2.26 3.94
CA ASP A 224 -16.31 1.27 3.95
C ASP A 224 -14.92 1.84 3.68
N ILE A 225 -14.73 3.16 3.57
CA ILE A 225 -13.40 3.74 3.32
C ILE A 225 -12.39 3.42 4.44
N LEU A 226 -11.14 3.17 4.06
CA LEU A 226 -10.02 3.18 4.98
C LEU A 226 -9.39 4.58 5.04
N VAL A 227 -8.97 5.01 6.23
CA VAL A 227 -8.28 6.29 6.41
C VAL A 227 -6.90 6.04 7.00
N TYR A 228 -5.86 6.55 6.36
CA TYR A 228 -4.52 6.55 6.91
C TYR A 228 -4.22 7.93 7.52
N VAL A 229 -4.04 7.95 8.84
CA VAL A 229 -3.76 9.15 9.62
C VAL A 229 -2.25 9.28 9.79
N GLU A 230 -1.65 10.18 9.02
CA GLU A 230 -0.19 10.27 8.85
C GLU A 230 0.55 10.56 10.16
N ASN A 231 0.10 11.57 10.93
CA ASN A 231 0.79 11.94 12.16
C ASN A 231 0.74 10.85 13.26
N LEU A 232 -0.17 9.87 13.14
CA LEU A 232 -0.26 8.74 14.05
C LEU A 232 0.37 7.46 13.49
N ASP A 233 0.69 7.44 12.20
CA ASP A 233 1.00 6.22 11.45
C ASP A 233 -0.01 5.09 11.71
N LYS A 234 -1.31 5.40 11.54
CA LYS A 234 -2.41 4.44 11.75
C LYS A 234 -3.32 4.36 10.54
N LEU A 235 -3.65 3.14 10.14
CA LEU A 235 -4.72 2.84 9.20
C LEU A 235 -5.98 2.48 10.00
N ILE A 236 -7.10 3.12 9.69
CA ILE A 236 -8.37 2.97 10.42
C ILE A 236 -9.52 2.69 9.47
N PHE A 237 -10.62 2.16 10.02
CA PHE A 237 -11.92 2.03 9.35
C PHE A 237 -13.06 2.43 10.27
N TYR A 238 -14.23 2.68 9.70
CA TYR A 238 -15.44 3.04 10.42
C TYR A 238 -16.40 1.84 10.55
N GLU A 239 -16.99 1.66 11.73
CA GLU A 239 -18.10 0.73 11.95
C GLU A 239 -19.36 1.55 12.23
N MET A 240 -20.34 1.46 11.32
CA MET A 240 -21.61 2.18 11.47
C MET A 240 -22.43 1.61 12.64
N LYS A 241 -22.77 2.47 13.60
CA LYS A 241 -23.76 2.22 14.65
C LYS A 241 -25.17 2.61 14.17
N GLN A 242 -26.06 2.93 15.11
CA GLN A 242 -27.36 3.49 14.79
C GLN A 242 -27.25 4.98 14.45
N ASN A 243 -28.18 5.48 13.63
CA ASN A 243 -28.33 6.91 13.32
C ASN A 243 -27.09 7.60 12.73
N ARG A 244 -26.33 6.91 11.86
CA ARG A 244 -25.11 7.44 11.19
C ARG A 244 -24.03 7.93 12.19
N GLN A 245 -23.96 7.31 13.36
CA GLN A 245 -22.81 7.44 14.24
C GLN A 245 -21.83 6.31 13.93
N TYR A 246 -20.53 6.58 13.99
CA TYR A 246 -19.51 5.60 13.62
C TYR A 246 -18.52 5.38 14.75
N ASP A 247 -18.19 4.11 15.02
CA ASP A 247 -17.00 3.77 15.79
C ASP A 247 -15.78 3.72 14.88
N VAL A 248 -14.62 4.12 15.43
CA VAL A 248 -13.35 4.13 14.70
C VAL A 248 -12.47 3.00 15.21
N HIS A 249 -12.03 2.13 14.29
CA HIS A 249 -11.20 0.97 14.58
C HIS A 249 -9.86 1.08 13.87
N VAL A 250 -8.80 0.60 14.53
CA VAL A 250 -7.43 0.61 13.98
C VAL A 250 -7.10 -0.76 13.41
N ILE A 251 -6.50 -0.79 12.22
CA ILE A 251 -5.90 -1.99 11.63
C ILE A 251 -4.50 -2.16 12.22
N HIS A 252 -4.28 -3.23 12.99
CA HIS A 252 -2.99 -3.54 13.58
C HIS A 252 -2.23 -4.63 12.83
N SER A 253 -2.94 -5.48 12.06
CA SER A 253 -2.32 -6.58 11.33
C SER A 253 -3.08 -6.96 10.06
N LEU A 254 -2.51 -7.92 9.31
CA LEU A 254 -3.20 -8.55 8.17
C LEU A 254 -4.56 -9.12 8.55
N MET A 255 -4.69 -9.65 9.77
CA MET A 255 -5.94 -10.30 10.20
C MET A 255 -7.03 -9.25 10.44
N ASP A 256 -6.69 -8.09 11.00
CA ASP A 256 -7.64 -6.98 11.10
C ASP A 256 -8.05 -6.47 9.72
N PHE A 257 -7.10 -6.39 8.78
CA PHE A 257 -7.39 -6.00 7.40
C PHE A 257 -8.34 -6.99 6.73
N TYR A 258 -8.09 -8.30 6.82
CA TYR A 258 -8.99 -9.33 6.27
C TYR A 258 -10.36 -9.32 6.94
N TYR A 259 -10.43 -9.07 8.25
CA TYR A 259 -11.70 -8.94 8.95
C TYR A 259 -12.48 -7.74 8.44
N TYR A 260 -11.79 -6.61 8.25
CA TYR A 260 -12.38 -5.41 7.67
C TYR A 260 -12.93 -5.70 6.27
N VAL A 261 -12.15 -6.34 5.40
CA VAL A 261 -12.59 -6.65 4.04
C VAL A 261 -13.79 -7.59 4.05
N ALA A 262 -13.76 -8.63 4.88
CA ALA A 262 -14.83 -9.61 4.97
C ALA A 262 -16.15 -9.01 5.46
N LYS A 263 -16.10 -8.15 6.48
CA LYS A 263 -17.29 -7.63 7.17
C LYS A 263 -17.82 -6.30 6.61
N PHE A 264 -16.93 -5.39 6.21
CA PHE A 264 -17.30 -4.00 5.91
C PHE A 264 -17.13 -3.64 4.43
N SER A 265 -16.13 -4.19 3.75
CA SER A 265 -15.80 -3.75 2.39
C SER A 265 -16.90 -4.09 1.37
N LYS A 266 -17.27 -3.09 0.58
CA LYS A 266 -18.16 -3.19 -0.58
C LYS A 266 -17.42 -3.63 -1.83
N SER A 267 -16.08 -3.59 -1.82
CA SER A 267 -15.21 -3.97 -2.94
C SER A 267 -14.72 -5.42 -2.87
N LYS A 268 -15.33 -6.27 -2.02
CA LYS A 268 -14.90 -7.66 -1.82
C LYS A 268 -14.90 -8.53 -3.08
N THR A 269 -15.68 -8.17 -4.09
CA THR A 269 -15.75 -8.88 -5.38
C THR A 269 -14.52 -8.64 -6.27
N SER A 270 -13.69 -7.64 -5.98
CA SER A 270 -12.43 -7.41 -6.70
C SER A 270 -11.27 -8.29 -6.20
N LEU A 271 -11.50 -9.06 -5.13
CA LEU A 271 -10.50 -9.95 -4.56
C LEU A 271 -10.41 -11.25 -5.35
N TYR A 272 -9.17 -11.67 -5.58
CA TYR A 272 -8.85 -12.95 -6.21
C TYR A 272 -8.11 -13.85 -5.22
N PHE A 273 -8.56 -15.09 -5.08
CA PHE A 273 -7.98 -16.09 -4.19
C PHE A 273 -7.44 -17.25 -4.99
N THR A 274 -6.26 -17.74 -4.63
CA THR A 274 -5.73 -18.99 -5.17
C THR A 274 -4.84 -19.70 -4.16
N SER A 275 -4.88 -21.03 -4.23
CA SER A 275 -3.94 -21.90 -3.54
C SER A 275 -2.72 -22.25 -4.42
N ASN A 276 -2.63 -21.68 -5.62
CA ASN A 276 -1.51 -21.89 -6.54
C ASN A 276 -0.25 -21.14 -6.08
N LYS A 277 0.74 -21.92 -5.60
CA LYS A 277 2.03 -21.37 -5.16
C LYS A 277 2.84 -20.74 -6.30
N GLN A 278 2.66 -21.15 -7.55
CA GLN A 278 3.37 -20.55 -8.68
C GLN A 278 2.89 -19.12 -8.93
N GLU A 279 1.59 -18.86 -8.83
CA GLU A 279 1.03 -17.50 -8.94
C GLU A 279 1.51 -16.60 -7.80
N PHE A 280 1.60 -17.13 -6.58
CA PHE A 280 2.22 -16.41 -5.47
C PHE A 280 3.68 -16.05 -5.77
N ASN A 281 4.48 -17.02 -6.21
CA ASN A 281 5.89 -16.79 -6.54
C ASN A 281 6.06 -15.75 -7.67
N TYR A 282 5.14 -15.74 -8.64
CA TYR A 282 5.11 -14.75 -9.71
C TYR A 282 4.84 -13.34 -9.17
N ALA A 283 3.81 -13.17 -8.33
CA ALA A 283 3.51 -11.89 -7.69
C ALA A 283 4.67 -11.42 -6.79
N HIS A 284 5.34 -12.37 -6.12
CA HIS A 284 6.46 -12.11 -5.21
C HIS A 284 7.83 -11.97 -5.89
N ARG A 285 7.91 -12.13 -7.22
CA ARG A 285 9.19 -12.22 -7.96
C ARG A 285 10.16 -11.06 -7.71
N LEU A 286 9.64 -9.83 -7.58
CA LEU A 286 10.48 -8.65 -7.40
C LEU A 286 11.12 -8.60 -6.00
N TYR A 287 10.40 -9.07 -5.00
CA TYR A 287 10.93 -9.20 -3.63
C TYR A 287 11.97 -10.33 -3.59
N THR A 288 11.68 -11.49 -4.18
CA THR A 288 12.64 -12.60 -4.30
C THR A 288 13.92 -12.17 -5.02
N ARG A 289 13.80 -11.49 -6.18
CA ARG A 289 14.95 -11.00 -6.95
C ARG A 289 15.83 -10.07 -6.14
N SER A 290 15.24 -9.23 -5.32
CA SER A 290 15.98 -8.30 -4.46
C SER A 290 16.77 -9.04 -3.38
N GLN A 291 16.19 -10.06 -2.74
CA GLN A 291 16.91 -10.90 -1.78
C GLN A 291 18.10 -11.60 -2.43
N GLN A 292 17.90 -12.20 -3.62
CA GLN A 292 18.98 -12.82 -4.38
C GLN A 292 20.11 -11.85 -4.73
N ASN A 293 19.78 -10.60 -5.09
CA ASN A 293 20.79 -9.57 -5.37
C ASN A 293 21.60 -9.22 -4.12
N LYS A 294 20.95 -9.16 -2.95
CA LYS A 294 21.60 -8.89 -1.66
C LYS A 294 22.57 -10.00 -1.28
N GLU A 295 22.17 -11.26 -1.43
CA GLU A 295 23.01 -12.43 -1.17
C GLU A 295 24.25 -12.45 -2.07
N LYS A 296 24.07 -12.19 -3.37
CA LYS A 296 25.18 -12.08 -4.33
C LYS A 296 26.16 -10.98 -3.93
N PHE A 297 25.66 -9.79 -3.57
CA PHE A 297 26.51 -8.67 -3.16
C PHE A 297 27.34 -9.02 -1.91
N ASN A 298 26.71 -9.58 -0.88
CA ASN A 298 27.39 -9.98 0.35
C ASN A 298 28.47 -11.03 0.07
N THR A 299 28.19 -12.01 -0.79
CA THR A 299 29.15 -13.06 -1.17
C THR A 299 30.38 -12.47 -1.85
N VAL A 300 30.19 -11.52 -2.78
CA VAL A 300 31.30 -10.84 -3.47
C VAL A 300 32.12 -10.00 -2.48
N GLN A 301 31.48 -9.33 -1.53
CA GLN A 301 32.18 -8.53 -0.52
C GLN A 301 33.06 -9.41 0.38
N LEU A 302 32.51 -10.52 0.90
CA LEU A 302 33.26 -11.49 1.71
C LEU A 302 34.47 -12.07 0.95
N GLN A 303 34.32 -12.34 -0.35
CA GLN A 303 35.45 -12.81 -1.18
C GLN A 303 36.53 -11.74 -1.34
N LYS A 304 36.16 -10.47 -1.51
CA LYS A 304 37.13 -9.35 -1.60
C LYS A 304 37.87 -9.12 -0.28
N GLU A 305 37.16 -9.22 0.85
CA GLU A 305 37.76 -9.08 2.19
C GLU A 305 38.75 -10.22 2.48
N LYS A 306 38.40 -11.48 2.13
CA LYS A 306 39.32 -12.63 2.25
C LYS A 306 40.60 -12.46 1.42
N ARG A 307 40.48 -11.94 0.19
CA ARG A 307 41.67 -11.68 -0.66
C ARG A 307 42.56 -10.61 -0.05
N LYS A 308 41.99 -9.53 0.50
CA LYS A 308 42.74 -8.47 1.18
C LYS A 308 43.45 -8.92 2.46
N ALA A 309 42.85 -9.86 3.21
CA ALA A 309 43.46 -10.41 4.43
C ALA A 309 44.61 -11.40 4.15
N GLN A 310 44.74 -11.87 2.91
CA GLN A 310 45.80 -12.77 2.44
C GLN A 310 46.89 -12.04 1.64
N SER A 311 46.76 -10.72 1.48
CA SER A 311 47.73 -9.82 0.83
C SER A 311 48.56 -9.10 1.88
#